data_AF-A0A9N8E9P8-F1
#
_entry.id   AF-A0A9N8E9P8-F1
#
_cell.length_a   1.000
_cell.length_b   1.000
_cell.length_c   1.000
_cell.angle_alpha   90.00
_cell.angle_beta   90.00
_cell.angle_gamma   90.00
#
_symmetry.space_group_name_H-M   'P 1'
#
loop_
_entity.id
_entity.type
_entity.pdbx_description
1 polymer ?
#
loop_
_entity_poly.entity_id
_entity_poly.type
_entity_poly.pdbx_seq_one_letter_code
_entity_poly.pdbx_strand_id
1 'polypeptide(L)'
;MAEAQEGSANPLVDAALPAPSIATRLTDQDYNSNALSYDEIEWAHAIKQAVEEDEDLQELTDFEYAHYAIFTHGDTDNAVDRIRNMQEFRAEYKISNTAEEGIDLLQEMMTKQQPWLVLDMDYSTEREHFTLVLDYSRLQPSKVKTPEDWRIMVGGQYYLHQIIHATIPSIQKGMVRICDVEGFEWKNFSVDFICTCYHHLFKHYPIKHQELTWMHSSSIANLLHSLFKSMDRDFATSIRLGCQIDCCNGKLETIFLTPTPEVAEARLLKKCCTFMAARYYNQNVFRLPERDATETTDAEE
;
A
#
# COMPACT_ATOMS: atom_id res chain seq x y z
N MET A 1 -25.38 -16.92 -31.38
CA MET A 1 -24.18 -17.75 -31.16
C MET A 1 -23.36 -17.04 -30.11
N ALA A 2 -23.37 -17.55 -28.87
CA ALA A 2 -22.53 -17.04 -27.81
C ALA A 2 -21.16 -17.71 -27.96
N GLU A 3 -20.14 -16.95 -28.33
CA GLU A 3 -18.77 -17.43 -28.29
C GLU A 3 -18.38 -17.56 -26.81
N ALA A 4 -18.12 -18.79 -26.38
CA ALA A 4 -17.52 -19.04 -25.08
C ALA A 4 -16.12 -18.42 -25.11
N GLN A 5 -15.90 -17.39 -24.29
CA GLN A 5 -14.56 -16.90 -24.01
C GLN A 5 -13.78 -18.04 -23.32
N GLU A 6 -12.82 -18.61 -24.03
CA GLU A 6 -11.82 -19.49 -23.42
C GLU A 6 -11.07 -18.68 -22.35
N GLY A 7 -11.29 -19.04 -21.08
CA GLY A 7 -10.59 -18.46 -19.95
C GLY A 7 -9.10 -18.73 -20.10
N SER A 8 -8.33 -17.70 -20.45
CA SER A 8 -6.88 -17.73 -20.44
C SER A 8 -6.40 -17.94 -19.01
N ALA A 9 -6.04 -19.17 -18.66
CA ALA A 9 -5.40 -19.48 -17.38
C ALA A 9 -4.06 -18.72 -17.31
N ASN A 10 -3.96 -17.74 -16.41
CA ASN A 10 -2.73 -17.00 -16.15
C ASN A 10 -1.73 -17.98 -15.48
N PRO A 11 -0.64 -18.39 -16.14
CA PRO A 11 0.27 -19.41 -15.60
C PRO A 11 0.99 -18.98 -14.32
N LEU A 12 0.88 -17.70 -13.92
CA LEU A 12 1.38 -17.18 -12.65
C LEU A 12 0.43 -17.47 -11.47
N VAL A 13 -0.86 -17.69 -11.71
CA VAL A 13 -1.88 -17.95 -10.68
C VAL A 13 -1.97 -19.44 -10.34
N ASP A 14 -1.76 -20.32 -11.32
CA ASP A 14 -1.79 -21.78 -11.13
C ASP A 14 -0.47 -22.37 -10.57
N ALA A 15 0.56 -21.54 -10.41
CA ALA A 15 1.76 -21.94 -9.69
C ALA A 15 1.43 -22.00 -8.19
N ALA A 16 1.25 -23.22 -7.66
CA ALA A 16 1.11 -23.48 -6.23
C ALA A 16 1.99 -22.52 -5.42
N LEU A 17 1.35 -21.73 -4.54
CA LEU A 17 1.98 -20.67 -3.75
C LEU A 17 3.34 -21.14 -3.23
N PRO A 18 4.41 -20.36 -3.42
CA PRO A 18 5.77 -20.80 -3.13
C PRO A 18 5.89 -21.30 -1.69
N ALA A 19 6.67 -22.38 -1.54
CA ALA A 19 7.00 -23.04 -0.29
C ALA A 19 7.38 -22.05 0.83
N PRO A 20 7.12 -22.42 2.09
CA PRO A 20 6.53 -21.50 3.05
C PRO A 20 7.49 -20.42 3.62
N SER A 21 8.78 -20.39 3.32
CA SER A 21 9.76 -19.71 4.20
C SER A 21 9.57 -18.20 4.48
N ILE A 22 8.95 -17.40 3.60
CA ILE A 22 8.69 -15.97 3.87
C ILE A 22 7.25 -15.77 4.35
N ALA A 23 6.27 -16.38 3.70
CA ALA A 23 4.88 -16.36 4.17
C ALA A 23 4.79 -16.93 5.59
N THR A 24 5.42 -18.07 5.83
CA THR A 24 5.60 -18.69 7.15
C THR A 24 6.38 -17.82 8.11
N ARG A 25 7.37 -17.02 7.68
CA ARG A 25 7.99 -16.06 8.62
C ARG A 25 7.07 -14.88 8.96
N LEU A 26 6.27 -14.43 8.00
CA LEU A 26 5.24 -13.41 8.21
C LEU A 26 4.07 -13.93 9.04
N THR A 27 3.83 -15.24 9.07
CA THR A 27 2.76 -15.87 9.87
C THR A 27 3.24 -16.50 11.18
N ASP A 28 4.52 -16.91 11.27
CA ASP A 28 5.14 -17.57 12.43
C ASP A 28 5.99 -16.61 13.28
N GLN A 29 6.06 -15.32 12.94
CA GLN A 29 6.53 -14.32 13.90
C GLN A 29 5.66 -14.43 15.16
N ASP A 30 6.32 -14.51 16.33
CA ASP A 30 5.71 -14.73 17.64
C ASP A 30 4.35 -14.01 17.72
N TYR A 31 3.28 -14.75 18.01
CA TYR A 31 1.91 -14.21 18.05
C TYR A 31 1.78 -12.91 18.87
N ASN A 32 2.69 -12.70 19.83
CA ASN A 32 2.81 -11.47 20.62
C ASN A 32 3.28 -10.23 19.84
N SER A 33 3.98 -10.33 18.72
CA SER A 33 4.36 -9.16 17.89
C SER A 33 3.17 -8.60 17.11
N ASN A 34 2.10 -9.37 16.92
CA ASN A 34 0.85 -8.89 16.31
C ASN A 34 -0.11 -8.24 17.31
N ALA A 35 0.35 -8.00 18.56
CA ALA A 35 -0.48 -7.40 19.58
C ALA A 35 -0.67 -5.90 19.31
N LEU A 36 -1.92 -5.50 19.19
CA LEU A 36 -2.33 -4.11 19.36
C LEU A 36 -2.08 -3.70 20.82
N SER A 37 -1.73 -2.44 21.03
CA SER A 37 -1.78 -1.83 22.36
C SER A 37 -3.23 -1.71 22.85
N TYR A 38 -3.40 -1.52 24.15
CA TYR A 38 -4.72 -1.33 24.75
C TYR A 38 -5.50 -0.18 24.09
N ASP A 39 -4.84 0.97 23.89
CA ASP A 39 -5.44 2.12 23.23
C ASP A 39 -5.87 1.79 21.79
N GLU A 40 -5.03 1.09 21.01
CA GLU A 40 -5.35 0.69 19.64
C GLU A 40 -6.54 -0.30 19.59
N ILE A 41 -6.69 -1.18 20.59
CA ILE A 41 -7.85 -2.06 20.73
C ILE A 41 -9.11 -1.24 20.99
N GLU A 42 -9.05 -0.30 21.94
CA GLU A 42 -10.18 0.57 22.26
C GLU A 42 -10.63 1.42 21.07
N TRP A 43 -9.67 2.00 20.35
CA TRP A 43 -9.94 2.77 19.13
C TRP A 43 -10.56 1.90 18.04
N ALA A 44 -10.05 0.69 17.83
CA ALA A 44 -10.60 -0.22 16.82
C ALA A 44 -12.04 -0.63 17.13
N HIS A 45 -12.38 -0.89 18.40
CA HIS A 45 -13.75 -1.16 18.82
C HIS A 45 -14.66 0.06 18.63
N ALA A 46 -14.18 1.26 18.95
CA ALA A 46 -14.95 2.48 18.75
C ALA A 46 -15.27 2.72 17.26
N ILE A 47 -14.29 2.50 16.37
CA ILE A 47 -14.49 2.60 14.92
C ILE A 47 -15.45 1.52 14.44
N LYS A 48 -15.30 0.27 14.89
CA LYS A 48 -16.18 -0.83 14.54
C LYS A 48 -17.63 -0.54 14.92
N GLN A 49 -17.86 -0.10 16.16
CA GLN A 49 -19.19 0.29 16.63
C GLN A 49 -19.77 1.44 15.79
N ALA A 50 -18.98 2.48 15.50
CA ALA A 50 -19.45 3.60 14.68
C ALA A 50 -19.83 3.20 13.25
N VAL A 51 -19.12 2.24 12.66
CA VAL A 51 -19.47 1.69 11.33
C VAL A 51 -20.72 0.81 11.40
N GLU A 52 -20.89 0.01 12.45
CA GLU A 52 -22.10 -0.82 12.65
C GLU A 52 -23.37 0.02 12.89
N GLU A 53 -23.22 1.22 13.46
CA GLU A 53 -24.31 2.18 13.69
C GLU A 53 -24.67 3.02 12.45
N ASP A 54 -23.81 3.08 11.42
CA ASP A 54 -24.03 3.83 10.17
C ASP A 54 -24.55 2.90 9.05
N GLU A 55 -25.86 2.96 8.76
CA GLU A 55 -26.54 2.10 7.78
C GLU A 55 -26.01 2.23 6.34
N ASP A 56 -25.31 3.33 6.02
CA ASP A 56 -24.74 3.55 4.69
C ASP A 56 -23.36 2.87 4.50
N LEU A 57 -22.76 2.38 5.59
CA LEU A 57 -21.43 1.76 5.57
C LEU A 57 -21.50 0.23 5.61
N GLN A 58 -20.64 -0.39 4.80
CA GLN A 58 -20.39 -1.83 4.88
C GLN A 58 -19.43 -2.15 6.02
N GLU A 59 -19.74 -3.20 6.78
CA GLU A 59 -18.84 -3.73 7.79
C GLU A 59 -17.48 -4.12 7.18
N LEU A 60 -16.41 -3.84 7.95
CA LEU A 60 -15.05 -4.24 7.61
C LEU A 60 -14.62 -5.46 8.43
N THR A 61 -13.48 -6.02 8.06
CA THR A 61 -12.82 -7.04 8.89
C THR A 61 -12.15 -6.42 10.11
N ASP A 62 -11.99 -7.20 11.19
CA ASP A 62 -11.29 -6.75 12.41
C ASP A 62 -9.87 -6.23 12.13
N PHE A 63 -9.18 -6.82 11.13
CA PHE A 63 -7.86 -6.35 10.71
C PHE A 63 -7.91 -4.95 10.10
N GLU A 64 -8.94 -4.66 9.32
CA GLU A 64 -9.13 -3.34 8.71
C GLU A 64 -9.49 -2.30 9.77
N TYR A 65 -10.34 -2.63 10.75
CA TYR A 65 -10.60 -1.73 11.89
C TYR A 65 -9.33 -1.41 12.68
N ALA A 66 -8.50 -2.43 12.95
CA ALA A 66 -7.19 -2.23 13.58
C ALA A 66 -6.29 -1.31 12.75
N HIS A 67 -6.26 -1.48 11.42
CA HIS A 67 -5.47 -0.62 10.53
C HIS A 67 -5.90 0.84 10.62
N TYR A 68 -7.21 1.13 10.55
CA TYR A 68 -7.71 2.49 10.72
C TYR A 68 -7.40 3.05 12.10
N ALA A 69 -7.59 2.26 13.15
CA ALA A 69 -7.30 2.67 14.54
C ALA A 69 -5.84 3.10 14.74
N ILE A 70 -4.90 2.31 14.23
CA ILE A 70 -3.45 2.62 14.31
C ILE A 70 -3.14 3.91 13.57
N PHE A 71 -3.78 4.15 12.43
CA PHE A 71 -3.50 5.31 11.59
C PHE A 71 -4.13 6.61 12.11
N THR A 72 -5.38 6.55 12.57
CA THR A 72 -6.11 7.75 13.03
C THR A 72 -5.90 8.07 14.49
N HIS A 73 -5.22 7.21 15.24
CA HIS A 73 -4.84 7.43 16.64
C HIS A 73 -6.05 7.79 17.54
N GLY A 74 -7.16 7.07 17.35
CA GLY A 74 -8.40 7.26 18.12
C GLY A 74 -9.36 8.32 17.59
N ASP A 75 -9.02 9.00 16.48
CA ASP A 75 -9.95 9.88 15.77
C ASP A 75 -10.97 9.05 14.97
N THR A 76 -12.06 8.67 15.63
CA THR A 76 -13.13 7.81 15.08
C THR A 76 -13.84 8.49 13.90
N ASP A 77 -14.15 9.78 13.97
CA ASP A 77 -14.87 10.50 12.91
C ASP A 77 -14.07 10.52 11.61
N ASN A 78 -12.77 10.80 11.71
CA ASN A 78 -11.84 10.75 10.58
C ASN A 78 -11.69 9.34 10.02
N ALA A 79 -11.65 8.32 10.88
CA ALA A 79 -11.63 6.92 10.43
C ALA A 79 -12.89 6.57 9.64
N VAL A 80 -14.07 6.91 10.14
CA VAL A 80 -15.36 6.66 9.49
C VAL A 80 -15.46 7.40 8.14
N ASP A 81 -15.04 8.66 8.08
CA ASP A 81 -14.99 9.41 6.81
C ASP A 81 -14.09 8.72 5.78
N ARG A 82 -12.89 8.30 6.19
CA ARG A 82 -11.97 7.56 5.31
C ARG A 82 -12.54 6.23 4.84
N ILE A 83 -13.20 5.48 5.73
CA ILE A 83 -13.86 4.21 5.40
C ILE A 83 -14.92 4.44 4.32
N ARG A 84 -15.77 5.46 4.49
CA ARG A 84 -16.80 5.84 3.50
C ARG A 84 -16.19 6.12 2.14
N ASN A 85 -15.22 7.04 2.09
CA ASN A 85 -14.55 7.40 0.84
C ASN A 85 -13.83 6.21 0.19
N MET A 86 -13.27 5.28 0.99
CA MET A 86 -12.65 4.07 0.45
C MET A 86 -13.68 3.05 -0.06
N GLN A 87 -14.89 3.00 0.48
CA GLN A 87 -16.00 2.20 -0.06
C GLN A 87 -16.49 2.80 -1.39
N GLU A 88 -16.64 4.12 -1.46
CA GLU A 88 -16.96 4.85 -2.69
C GLU A 88 -15.90 4.63 -3.77
N PHE A 89 -14.61 4.74 -3.41
CA PHE A 89 -13.49 4.41 -4.30
C PHE A 89 -13.61 3.00 -4.88
N ARG A 90 -13.87 1.99 -4.04
CA ARG A 90 -14.02 0.60 -4.51
C ARG A 90 -15.22 0.46 -5.44
N ALA A 91 -16.33 1.14 -5.16
CA ALA A 91 -17.50 1.12 -6.03
C ALA A 91 -17.23 1.80 -7.38
N GLU A 92 -16.61 2.99 -7.38
CA GLU A 92 -16.27 3.75 -8.59
C GLU A 92 -15.35 2.96 -9.52
N TYR A 93 -14.30 2.37 -8.96
CA TYR A 93 -13.29 1.62 -9.72
C TYR A 93 -13.58 0.13 -9.85
N LYS A 94 -14.73 -0.33 -9.33
CA LYS A 94 -15.15 -1.74 -9.37
C LYS A 94 -14.06 -2.67 -8.82
N ILE A 95 -13.49 -2.29 -7.67
CA ILE A 95 -12.49 -3.07 -6.96
C ILE A 95 -13.23 -4.12 -6.13
N SER A 96 -13.00 -5.38 -6.46
CA SER A 96 -13.60 -6.55 -5.81
C SER A 96 -12.95 -6.88 -4.47
N ASN A 97 -11.80 -6.28 -4.18
CA ASN A 97 -11.01 -6.50 -2.97
C ASN A 97 -10.60 -7.97 -2.79
N THR A 98 -10.13 -8.63 -3.85
CA THR A 98 -9.61 -10.01 -3.81
C THR A 98 -8.12 -10.06 -4.15
N ALA A 99 -7.43 -11.11 -3.67
CA ALA A 99 -6.01 -11.29 -3.94
C ALA A 99 -5.74 -11.46 -5.45
N GLU A 100 -6.58 -12.22 -6.15
CA GLU A 100 -6.45 -12.50 -7.58
C GLU A 100 -6.58 -11.21 -8.41
N GLU A 101 -7.61 -10.40 -8.15
CA GLU A 101 -7.78 -9.10 -8.83
C GLU A 101 -6.59 -8.19 -8.54
N GLY A 102 -6.09 -8.21 -7.30
CA GLY A 102 -4.94 -7.41 -6.92
C GLY A 102 -3.68 -7.75 -7.69
N ILE A 103 -3.41 -9.04 -7.91
CA ILE A 103 -2.26 -9.47 -8.72
C ILE A 103 -2.46 -9.10 -10.19
N ASP A 104 -3.65 -9.27 -10.74
CA ASP A 104 -3.92 -8.90 -12.13
C ASP A 104 -3.72 -7.38 -12.36
N LEU A 105 -4.27 -6.52 -11.48
CA LEU A 105 -4.09 -5.07 -11.58
C LEU A 105 -2.64 -4.64 -11.37
N LEU A 106 -1.93 -5.24 -10.43
CA LEU A 106 -0.50 -4.98 -10.22
C LEU A 106 0.32 -5.39 -11.45
N GLN A 107 0.04 -6.54 -12.05
CA GLN A 107 0.70 -7.01 -13.26
C GLN A 107 0.43 -6.07 -14.45
N GLU A 108 -0.82 -5.68 -14.68
CA GLU A 108 -1.17 -4.73 -15.75
C GLU A 108 -0.50 -3.35 -15.54
N MET A 109 -0.54 -2.85 -14.30
CA MET A 109 0.11 -1.60 -13.93
C MET A 109 1.62 -1.68 -14.15
N MET A 110 2.30 -2.71 -13.63
CA MET A 110 3.76 -2.80 -13.66
C MET A 110 4.32 -3.18 -15.03
N THR A 111 3.62 -4.00 -15.83
CA THR A 111 4.18 -4.51 -17.10
C THR A 111 3.78 -3.69 -18.32
N LYS A 112 2.58 -3.08 -18.30
CA LYS A 112 2.05 -2.35 -19.48
C LYS A 112 1.96 -0.85 -19.25
N GLN A 113 1.39 -0.44 -18.12
CA GLN A 113 1.08 0.96 -17.90
C GLN A 113 2.29 1.77 -17.38
N GLN A 114 2.98 1.26 -16.37
CA GLN A 114 4.08 1.92 -15.66
C GLN A 114 5.32 1.01 -15.57
N PRO A 115 5.87 0.55 -16.72
CA PRO A 115 7.01 -0.36 -16.76
C PRO A 115 8.21 0.18 -15.99
N TRP A 116 8.66 -0.61 -15.01
CA TRP A 116 9.81 -0.33 -14.13
C TRP A 116 9.66 0.89 -13.22
N LEU A 117 8.44 1.40 -13.02
CA LEU A 117 8.19 2.40 -11.97
C LEU A 117 8.45 1.83 -10.58
N VAL A 118 8.03 0.58 -10.34
CA VAL A 118 8.34 -0.16 -9.12
C VAL A 118 9.52 -1.07 -9.42
N LEU A 119 10.64 -0.83 -8.74
CA LEU A 119 11.89 -1.56 -8.96
C LEU A 119 12.01 -2.79 -8.06
N ASP A 120 11.65 -2.62 -6.79
CA ASP A 120 11.65 -3.70 -5.81
C ASP A 120 10.72 -3.40 -4.64
N MET A 121 10.37 -4.44 -3.91
CA MET A 121 9.69 -4.38 -2.64
C MET A 121 10.22 -5.48 -1.74
N ASP A 122 10.45 -5.18 -0.46
CA ASP A 122 10.87 -6.19 0.50
C ASP A 122 10.37 -5.89 1.92
N TYR A 123 10.29 -6.94 2.75
CA TYR A 123 9.94 -6.83 4.16
C TYR A 123 11.16 -7.08 5.03
N SER A 124 11.51 -6.11 5.87
CA SER A 124 12.58 -6.28 6.85
C SER A 124 12.01 -6.90 8.13
N THR A 125 12.30 -8.17 8.38
CA THR A 125 11.89 -8.85 9.63
C THR A 125 12.49 -8.22 10.89
N GLU A 126 13.71 -7.67 10.80
CA GLU A 126 14.38 -7.00 11.93
C GLU A 126 13.72 -5.67 12.29
N ARG A 127 13.22 -4.94 11.27
CA ARG A 127 12.66 -3.60 11.46
C ARG A 127 11.13 -3.56 11.36
N GLU A 128 10.53 -4.69 11.04
CA GLU A 128 9.09 -4.93 10.92
C GLU A 128 8.37 -3.96 9.96
N HIS A 129 9.02 -3.59 8.86
CA HIS A 129 8.42 -2.71 7.85
C HIS A 129 8.74 -3.16 6.43
N PHE A 130 7.92 -2.69 5.50
CA PHE A 130 8.20 -2.80 4.08
C PHE A 130 9.06 -1.64 3.59
N THR A 131 9.99 -1.95 2.69
CA THR A 131 10.69 -0.99 1.86
C THR A 131 10.17 -1.09 0.43
N LEU A 132 9.75 0.04 -0.14
CA LEU A 132 9.34 0.14 -1.54
C LEU A 132 10.35 1.00 -2.31
N VAL A 133 10.86 0.46 -3.42
CA VAL A 133 11.85 1.13 -4.26
C VAL A 133 11.20 1.54 -5.58
N LEU A 134 11.29 2.83 -5.90
CA LEU A 134 10.62 3.44 -7.06
C LEU A 134 11.62 4.20 -7.95
N ASP A 135 11.35 4.21 -9.25
CA ASP A 135 12.04 5.05 -10.24
C ASP A 135 11.04 5.98 -10.94
N TYR A 136 11.02 7.24 -10.51
CA TYR A 136 10.09 8.24 -11.06
C TYR A 136 10.44 8.66 -12.49
N SER A 137 11.64 8.35 -13.00
CA SER A 137 11.95 8.55 -14.42
C SER A 137 11.05 7.71 -15.33
N ARG A 138 10.49 6.62 -14.79
CA ARG A 138 9.64 5.66 -15.49
C ARG A 138 8.14 5.96 -15.41
N LEU A 139 7.74 6.95 -14.62
CA LEU A 139 6.33 7.36 -14.52
C LEU A 139 5.82 7.80 -15.90
N GLN A 140 4.63 7.35 -16.28
CA GLN A 140 4.04 7.62 -17.59
C GLN A 140 2.59 8.09 -17.42
N PRO A 141 2.36 9.34 -16.95
CA PRO A 141 1.01 9.88 -16.78
C PRO A 141 0.21 9.88 -18.08
N SER A 142 0.89 10.07 -19.22
CA SER A 142 0.27 10.08 -20.54
C SER A 142 -0.35 8.74 -20.97
N LYS A 143 -0.10 7.65 -20.25
CA LYS A 143 -0.76 6.35 -20.50
C LYS A 143 -2.09 6.20 -19.76
N VAL A 144 -2.45 7.14 -18.89
CA VAL A 144 -3.68 7.08 -18.09
C VAL A 144 -4.69 8.08 -18.65
N LYS A 145 -5.65 7.60 -19.44
CA LYS A 145 -6.61 8.47 -20.16
C LYS A 145 -8.06 8.03 -20.00
N THR A 146 -8.29 6.73 -20.03
CA THR A 146 -9.62 6.14 -19.99
C THR A 146 -9.99 5.74 -18.56
N PRO A 147 -11.29 5.53 -18.26
CA PRO A 147 -11.69 4.99 -16.97
C PRO A 147 -11.01 3.66 -16.61
N GLU A 148 -10.77 2.78 -17.59
CA GLU A 148 -10.05 1.53 -17.35
C GLU A 148 -8.58 1.76 -17.03
N ASP A 149 -7.92 2.71 -17.71
CA ASP A 149 -6.54 3.05 -17.36
C ASP A 149 -6.44 3.57 -15.92
N TRP A 150 -7.41 4.39 -15.50
CA TRP A 150 -7.47 4.87 -14.13
C TRP A 150 -7.69 3.71 -13.15
N ARG A 151 -8.60 2.78 -13.44
CA ARG A 151 -8.79 1.56 -12.64
C ARG A 151 -7.48 0.79 -12.46
N ILE A 152 -6.72 0.59 -13.54
CA ILE A 152 -5.40 -0.07 -13.47
C ILE A 152 -4.44 0.72 -12.58
N MET A 153 -4.35 2.04 -12.78
CA MET A 153 -3.40 2.89 -12.06
C MET A 153 -3.71 2.97 -10.57
N VAL A 154 -4.92 3.40 -10.19
CA VAL A 154 -5.27 3.58 -8.77
C VAL A 154 -5.59 2.26 -8.09
N GLY A 155 -6.14 1.27 -8.81
CA GLY A 155 -6.33 -0.09 -8.30
C GLY A 155 -5.00 -0.79 -8.05
N GLY A 156 -4.05 -0.71 -8.99
CA GLY A 156 -2.69 -1.23 -8.80
C GLY A 156 -1.99 -0.59 -7.59
N GLN A 157 -2.10 0.73 -7.41
CA GLN A 157 -1.59 1.41 -6.22
C GLN A 157 -2.30 0.99 -4.93
N TYR A 158 -3.63 0.85 -4.96
CA TYR A 158 -4.42 0.36 -3.82
C TYR A 158 -3.92 -1.02 -3.35
N TYR A 159 -3.72 -1.95 -4.28
CA TYR A 159 -3.22 -3.29 -3.95
C TYR A 159 -1.74 -3.31 -3.57
N LEU A 160 -0.92 -2.42 -4.13
CA LEU A 160 0.45 -2.21 -3.65
C LEU A 160 0.45 -1.75 -2.18
N HIS A 161 -0.51 -0.88 -1.83
CA HIS A 161 -0.73 -0.41 -0.47
C HIS A 161 -1.27 -1.49 0.47
N GLN A 162 -2.13 -2.39 -0.01
CA GLN A 162 -2.53 -3.57 0.76
C GLN A 162 -1.32 -4.44 1.10
N ILE A 163 -0.42 -4.66 0.14
CA ILE A 163 0.78 -5.48 0.35
C ILE A 163 1.69 -4.90 1.45
N ILE A 164 2.02 -3.62 1.40
CA ILE A 164 2.96 -3.01 2.37
C ILE A 164 2.39 -2.93 3.80
N HIS A 165 1.10 -3.21 3.95
CA HIS A 165 0.39 -3.27 5.23
C HIS A 165 -0.10 -4.70 5.51
N ALA A 166 0.67 -5.70 5.08
CA ALA A 166 0.34 -7.12 5.25
C ALA A 166 0.17 -7.56 6.71
N THR A 167 0.76 -6.85 7.67
CA THR A 167 0.83 -7.24 9.08
C THR A 167 0.58 -6.05 10.01
N ILE A 168 0.11 -6.30 11.24
CA ILE A 168 -0.06 -5.24 12.27
C ILE A 168 1.26 -4.50 12.55
N PRO A 169 2.42 -5.18 12.75
CA PRO A 169 3.71 -4.51 12.88
C PRO A 169 4.03 -3.57 11.71
N SER A 170 3.82 -4.01 10.47
CA SER A 170 4.10 -3.17 9.30
C SER A 170 3.23 -1.91 9.25
N ILE A 171 1.98 -1.99 9.72
CA ILE A 171 1.09 -0.84 9.85
C ILE A 171 1.60 0.11 10.93
N GLN A 172 1.92 -0.41 12.13
CA GLN A 172 2.41 0.38 13.26
C GLN A 172 3.73 1.08 12.95
N LYS A 173 4.69 0.40 12.30
CA LYS A 173 5.98 0.99 11.91
C LYS A 173 5.82 1.98 10.76
N GLY A 174 4.91 1.71 9.83
CA GLY A 174 4.80 2.41 8.57
C GLY A 174 5.87 1.97 7.57
N MET A 175 5.73 2.39 6.32
CA MET A 175 6.64 1.98 5.25
C MET A 175 7.81 2.95 5.03
N VAL A 176 8.90 2.41 4.50
CA VAL A 176 10.00 3.17 3.92
C VAL A 176 9.84 3.21 2.41
N ARG A 177 9.98 4.38 1.78
CA ARG A 177 10.15 4.45 0.33
C ARG A 177 11.47 5.08 -0.06
N ILE A 178 12.12 4.48 -1.04
CA ILE A 178 13.32 5.00 -1.68
C ILE A 178 12.96 5.30 -3.12
N CYS A 179 13.07 6.55 -3.51
CA CYS A 179 12.63 7.05 -4.80
C CYS A 179 13.82 7.62 -5.54
N ASP A 180 14.19 7.01 -6.66
CA ASP A 180 15.08 7.66 -7.62
C ASP A 180 14.25 8.66 -8.43
N VAL A 181 14.67 9.93 -8.43
CA VAL A 181 14.04 10.98 -9.23
C VAL A 181 15.02 11.59 -10.23
N GLU A 182 16.18 10.93 -10.46
CA GLU A 182 17.03 11.25 -11.61
C GLU A 182 16.24 11.02 -12.91
N GLY A 183 16.20 11.99 -13.82
CA GLY A 183 15.40 11.88 -15.05
C GLY A 183 13.89 12.08 -14.87
N PHE A 184 13.45 12.51 -13.68
CA PHE A 184 12.10 13.04 -13.50
C PHE A 184 11.99 14.47 -14.05
N GLU A 185 11.28 14.61 -15.15
CA GLU A 185 11.21 15.74 -16.06
C GLU A 185 9.75 16.10 -16.39
N TRP A 186 9.52 17.15 -17.18
CA TRP A 186 8.17 17.53 -17.60
C TRP A 186 7.44 16.46 -18.42
N LYS A 187 8.15 15.59 -19.13
CA LYS A 187 7.53 14.55 -19.99
C LYS A 187 6.87 13.42 -19.20
N ASN A 188 7.32 13.17 -17.97
CA ASN A 188 6.82 12.15 -17.05
C ASN A 188 6.16 12.75 -15.80
N PHE A 189 5.94 14.08 -15.76
CA PHE A 189 5.25 14.79 -14.69
C PHE A 189 3.90 15.35 -15.17
N SER A 190 2.87 15.22 -14.34
CA SER A 190 1.56 15.84 -14.57
C SER A 190 0.93 16.19 -13.23
N VAL A 191 0.61 17.47 -13.01
CA VAL A 191 -0.04 17.94 -11.77
C VAL A 191 -1.42 17.29 -11.64
N ASP A 192 -2.21 17.30 -12.71
CA ASP A 192 -3.55 16.71 -12.71
C ASP A 192 -3.50 15.24 -12.34
N PHE A 193 -2.56 14.49 -12.91
CA PHE A 193 -2.38 13.07 -12.59
C PHE A 193 -2.09 12.84 -11.10
N ILE A 194 -1.13 13.59 -10.54
CA ILE A 194 -0.76 13.48 -9.13
C ILE A 194 -1.92 13.88 -8.23
N CYS A 195 -2.59 14.99 -8.53
CA CYS A 195 -3.75 15.45 -7.79
C CYS A 195 -4.87 14.40 -7.83
N THR A 196 -5.19 13.82 -8.98
CA THR A 196 -6.22 12.78 -9.09
C THR A 196 -5.84 11.55 -8.25
N CYS A 197 -4.61 11.03 -8.35
CA CYS A 197 -4.18 9.92 -7.50
C CYS A 197 -4.29 10.26 -6.00
N TYR A 198 -3.94 11.49 -5.61
CA TYR A 198 -4.05 11.93 -4.23
C TYR A 198 -5.51 11.95 -3.77
N HIS A 199 -6.40 12.61 -4.51
CA HIS A 199 -7.80 12.76 -4.12
C HIS A 199 -8.56 11.43 -4.13
N HIS A 200 -8.28 10.55 -5.09
CA HIS A 200 -9.05 9.32 -5.24
C HIS A 200 -8.56 8.23 -4.28
N LEU A 201 -7.27 8.20 -3.94
CA LEU A 201 -6.69 7.13 -3.12
C LEU A 201 -5.93 7.66 -1.90
N PHE A 202 -4.83 8.40 -2.11
CA PHE A 202 -3.87 8.65 -1.03
C PHE A 202 -4.43 9.51 0.12
N LYS A 203 -5.40 10.37 -0.17
CA LYS A 203 -6.07 11.18 0.85
C LYS A 203 -6.84 10.30 1.84
N HIS A 204 -7.41 9.19 1.38
CA HIS A 204 -8.38 8.40 2.15
C HIS A 204 -7.78 7.12 2.71
N TYR A 205 -6.90 6.45 1.96
CA TYR A 205 -6.27 5.22 2.41
C TYR A 205 -5.35 5.49 3.63
N PRO A 206 -5.43 4.69 4.71
CA PRO A 206 -4.57 4.86 5.90
C PRO A 206 -3.13 4.46 5.58
N ILE A 207 -2.25 5.43 5.31
CA ILE A 207 -0.86 5.17 4.92
C ILE A 207 0.09 5.88 5.88
N LYS A 208 0.82 5.10 6.67
CA LYS A 208 1.91 5.62 7.50
C LYS A 208 3.24 5.55 6.77
N HIS A 209 3.91 6.69 6.62
CA HIS A 209 5.27 6.78 6.10
C HIS A 209 6.26 6.89 7.25
N GLN A 210 7.14 5.91 7.38
CA GLN A 210 8.28 6.00 8.29
C GLN A 210 9.36 6.92 7.71
N GLU A 211 9.69 6.73 6.44
CA GLU A 211 10.69 7.51 5.73
C GLU A 211 10.37 7.57 4.23
N LEU A 212 10.50 8.75 3.63
CA LEU A 212 10.37 8.93 2.18
C LEU A 212 11.63 9.63 1.67
N THR A 213 12.49 8.89 0.97
CA THR A 213 13.79 9.40 0.53
C THR A 213 13.81 9.58 -0.99
N TRP A 214 14.05 10.80 -1.43
CA TRP A 214 14.15 11.16 -2.85
C TRP A 214 15.61 11.45 -3.20
N MET A 215 16.14 10.63 -4.10
CA MET A 215 17.53 10.72 -4.54
C MET A 215 17.64 11.50 -5.84
N HIS A 216 18.74 12.24 -6.02
CA HIS A 216 18.98 13.01 -7.25
C HIS A 216 17.87 14.02 -7.57
N SER A 217 17.30 14.66 -6.55
CA SER A 217 16.15 15.58 -6.69
C SER A 217 16.40 16.71 -7.70
N SER A 218 15.62 16.71 -8.78
CA SER A 218 15.59 17.76 -9.80
C SER A 218 14.73 18.97 -9.38
N SER A 219 14.71 20.03 -10.18
CA SER A 219 13.77 21.15 -9.98
C SER A 219 12.30 20.71 -10.04
N ILE A 220 11.98 19.67 -10.83
CA ILE A 220 10.63 19.11 -10.92
C ILE A 220 10.27 18.34 -9.65
N ALA A 221 11.22 17.60 -9.08
CA ALA A 221 11.04 17.00 -7.77
C ALA A 221 10.75 18.07 -6.70
N ASN A 222 11.50 19.17 -6.67
CA ASN A 222 11.24 20.27 -5.73
C ASN A 222 9.85 20.92 -5.92
N LEU A 223 9.38 21.02 -7.17
CA LEU A 223 8.02 21.48 -7.47
C LEU A 223 6.97 20.51 -6.93
N LEU A 224 7.14 19.20 -7.16
CA LEU A 224 6.24 18.17 -6.64
C LEU A 224 6.23 18.15 -5.10
N HIS A 225 7.37 18.32 -4.43
CA HIS A 225 7.42 18.49 -2.97
C HIS A 225 6.62 19.69 -2.49
N SER A 226 6.72 20.81 -3.20
CA SER A 226 5.96 22.02 -2.90
C SER A 226 4.46 21.83 -3.10
N LEU A 227 4.06 21.06 -4.12
CA LEU A 227 2.67 20.64 -4.32
C LEU A 227 2.18 19.79 -3.14
N PHE A 228 2.97 18.79 -2.70
CA PHE A 228 2.61 17.97 -1.55
C PHE A 228 2.42 18.79 -0.28
N LYS A 229 3.26 19.81 -0.01
CA LYS A 229 3.06 20.71 1.15
C LYS A 229 1.70 21.41 1.16
N SER A 230 1.10 21.61 0.00
CA SER A 230 -0.22 22.26 -0.13
C SER A 230 -1.38 21.27 0.04
N MET A 231 -1.17 20.00 -0.30
CA MET A 231 -2.19 18.95 -0.20
C MET A 231 -2.16 18.26 1.17
N ASP A 232 -0.95 17.95 1.66
CA ASP A 232 -0.70 17.17 2.85
C ASP A 232 0.64 17.56 3.48
N ARG A 233 0.57 18.37 4.55
CA ARG A 233 1.77 18.86 5.21
C ARG A 233 2.54 17.74 5.90
N ASP A 234 1.84 16.82 6.56
CA ASP A 234 2.47 15.77 7.33
C ASP A 234 3.21 14.81 6.40
N PHE A 235 2.57 14.40 5.29
CA PHE A 235 3.24 13.64 4.26
C PHE A 235 4.46 14.38 3.69
N ALA A 236 4.32 15.67 3.35
CA ALA A 236 5.43 16.44 2.79
C ALA A 236 6.63 16.60 3.74
N THR A 237 6.41 16.59 5.06
CA THR A 237 7.48 16.64 6.06
C THR A 237 8.27 15.34 6.18
N SER A 238 7.67 14.20 5.78
CA SER A 238 8.36 12.90 5.72
C SER A 238 9.38 12.79 4.58
N ILE A 239 9.34 13.73 3.61
CA ILE A 239 10.15 13.70 2.38
C ILE A 239 11.54 14.29 2.61
N ARG A 240 12.57 13.46 2.41
CA ARG A 240 13.98 13.86 2.39
C ARG A 240 14.45 14.01 0.94
N LEU A 241 14.79 15.24 0.56
CA LEU A 241 15.25 15.58 -0.80
C LEU A 241 16.77 15.53 -0.91
N GLY A 242 17.28 15.31 -2.13
CA GLY A 242 18.70 15.41 -2.45
C GLY A 242 19.58 14.34 -1.80
N CYS A 243 18.98 13.21 -1.40
CA CYS A 243 19.73 12.11 -0.81
C CYS A 243 20.62 11.41 -1.85
N GLN A 244 21.69 10.78 -1.39
CA GLN A 244 22.62 10.01 -2.21
C GLN A 244 22.90 8.66 -1.55
N ILE A 245 23.12 7.63 -2.37
CA ILE A 245 23.56 6.30 -1.92
C ILE A 245 24.94 6.03 -2.53
N ASP A 246 25.94 5.89 -1.66
CA ASP A 246 27.35 5.76 -2.07
C ASP A 246 27.64 4.46 -2.85
N CYS A 247 26.79 3.44 -2.74
CA CYS A 247 27.12 2.08 -3.20
C CYS A 247 26.72 1.73 -4.64
N CYS A 248 26.19 2.66 -5.44
CA CYS A 248 25.59 2.31 -6.75
C CYS A 248 25.77 3.32 -7.88
N ASN A 249 26.78 4.18 -7.84
CA ASN A 249 26.90 5.32 -8.77
C ASN A 249 25.61 6.17 -8.83
N GLY A 250 24.78 6.11 -7.78
CA GLY A 250 23.47 6.76 -7.69
C GLY A 250 22.28 5.97 -8.25
N LYS A 251 22.43 5.11 -9.26
CA LYS A 251 21.26 4.62 -10.02
C LYS A 251 20.67 3.33 -9.48
N LEU A 252 19.43 3.40 -8.97
CA LEU A 252 18.75 2.23 -8.41
C LEU A 252 18.49 1.13 -9.45
N GLU A 253 18.16 1.50 -10.68
CA GLU A 253 17.89 0.53 -11.74
C GLU A 253 19.07 -0.42 -11.99
N THR A 254 20.31 0.04 -11.77
CA THR A 254 21.53 -0.78 -11.95
C THR A 254 21.66 -1.89 -10.91
N ILE A 255 21.01 -1.75 -9.76
CA ILE A 255 20.95 -2.76 -8.71
C ILE A 255 19.76 -3.68 -8.97
N PHE A 256 18.57 -3.10 -9.10
CA PHE A 256 17.31 -3.85 -9.01
C PHE A 256 16.85 -4.48 -10.33
N LEU A 257 17.25 -3.95 -11.49
CA LEU A 257 16.91 -4.51 -12.81
C LEU A 257 17.93 -5.54 -13.32
N THR A 258 18.75 -6.11 -12.43
CA THR A 258 19.71 -7.17 -12.77
C THR A 258 19.13 -8.58 -12.55
N PRO A 259 19.44 -9.59 -13.39
CA PRO A 259 20.34 -9.51 -14.54
C PRO A 259 19.71 -8.85 -15.78
N THR A 260 18.38 -8.90 -15.92
CA THR A 260 17.63 -8.14 -16.92
C THR A 260 16.34 -7.58 -16.30
N PRO A 261 15.75 -6.52 -16.88
CA PRO A 261 14.52 -5.93 -16.36
C PRO A 261 13.35 -6.92 -16.30
N GLU A 262 13.21 -7.82 -17.27
CA GLU A 262 12.13 -8.81 -17.34
C GLU A 262 12.25 -9.85 -16.22
N VAL A 263 13.48 -10.28 -15.92
CA VAL A 263 13.75 -11.19 -14.80
C VAL A 263 13.49 -10.49 -13.46
N ALA A 264 13.84 -9.21 -13.35
CA ALA A 264 13.55 -8.41 -12.17
C ALA A 264 12.04 -8.23 -11.95
N GLU A 265 11.31 -7.85 -12.99
CA GLU A 265 9.85 -7.70 -12.97
C GLU A 265 9.15 -9.00 -12.59
N ALA A 266 9.54 -10.15 -13.17
CA ALA A 266 8.97 -11.44 -12.81
C ALA A 266 9.24 -11.82 -11.33
N ARG A 267 10.42 -11.48 -10.80
CA ARG A 267 10.71 -11.67 -9.37
C ARG A 267 9.88 -10.75 -8.48
N LEU A 268 9.72 -9.48 -8.86
CA LEU A 268 8.90 -8.52 -8.14
C LEU A 268 7.44 -8.99 -8.09
N LEU A 269 6.85 -9.37 -9.22
CA LEU A 269 5.48 -9.90 -9.26
C LEU A 269 5.32 -11.14 -8.37
N LYS A 270 6.30 -12.04 -8.36
CA LYS A 270 6.29 -13.20 -7.45
C LYS A 270 6.32 -12.79 -5.97
N LYS A 271 7.08 -11.76 -5.61
CA LYS A 271 7.06 -11.18 -4.25
C LYS A 271 5.69 -10.59 -3.94
N CYS A 272 5.11 -9.82 -4.87
CA CYS A 272 3.76 -9.26 -4.73
C CYS A 272 2.71 -10.35 -4.47
N CYS A 273 2.73 -11.47 -5.21
CA CYS A 273 1.86 -12.62 -4.94
C CYS A 273 2.03 -13.16 -3.52
N THR A 274 3.28 -13.32 -3.07
CA THR A 274 3.59 -13.85 -1.74
C THR A 274 3.07 -12.92 -0.63
N PHE A 275 3.33 -11.63 -0.73
CA PHE A 275 2.90 -10.67 0.27
C PHE A 275 1.40 -10.39 0.24
N MET A 276 0.78 -10.43 -0.95
CA MET A 276 -0.67 -10.34 -1.08
C MET A 276 -1.36 -11.51 -0.39
N ALA A 277 -0.87 -12.73 -0.60
CA ALA A 277 -1.38 -13.91 0.10
C ALA A 277 -1.25 -13.76 1.62
N ALA A 278 -0.12 -13.25 2.13
CA ALA A 278 0.07 -12.98 3.55
C ALA A 278 -0.92 -11.93 4.08
N ARG A 279 -1.12 -10.82 3.35
CA ARG A 279 -2.08 -9.76 3.71
C ARG A 279 -3.50 -10.30 3.86
N TYR A 280 -3.97 -11.09 2.90
CA TYR A 280 -5.32 -11.66 2.92
C TYR A 280 -5.47 -12.78 3.94
N TYR A 281 -4.42 -13.59 4.16
CA TYR A 281 -4.39 -14.54 5.27
C TYR A 281 -4.60 -13.81 6.60
N ASN A 282 -3.80 -12.79 6.89
CA ASN A 282 -3.89 -12.01 8.12
C ASN A 282 -5.25 -11.32 8.27
N GLN A 283 -5.81 -10.79 7.19
CA GLN A 283 -7.18 -10.24 7.19
C GLN A 283 -8.22 -11.26 7.66
N ASN A 284 -8.10 -12.49 7.17
CA ASN A 284 -9.08 -13.54 7.42
C ASN A 284 -8.94 -14.17 8.81
N VAL A 285 -7.73 -14.23 9.38
CA VAL A 285 -7.48 -14.90 10.66
C VAL A 285 -7.42 -13.94 11.86
N PHE A 286 -7.07 -12.68 11.65
CA PHE A 286 -6.99 -11.70 12.74
C PHE A 286 -8.37 -11.42 13.32
N ARG A 287 -8.46 -11.42 14.64
CA ARG A 287 -9.67 -11.07 15.39
C ARG A 287 -9.32 -10.00 16.39
N LEU A 288 -10.18 -9.01 16.52
CA LEU A 288 -9.98 -7.94 17.47
C LEU A 288 -10.15 -8.52 18.89
N PRO A 289 -9.19 -8.34 19.81
CA PRO A 289 -9.33 -8.86 21.17
C PRO A 289 -10.57 -8.29 21.87
N GLU A 290 -11.24 -9.08 22.70
CA GLU A 290 -12.35 -8.59 23.53
C GLU A 290 -11.84 -7.52 24.52
N ARG A 291 -12.70 -6.56 24.87
CA ARG A 291 -12.39 -5.59 25.92
C ARG A 291 -12.32 -6.33 27.26
N ASP A 292 -11.19 -6.29 27.94
CA ASP A 292 -11.10 -6.83 29.30
C ASP A 292 -12.02 -6.02 30.22
N ALA A 293 -13.16 -6.60 30.57
CA ALA A 293 -14.21 -5.96 31.39
C ALA A 293 -13.76 -5.66 32.83
N THR A 294 -12.51 -5.96 33.20
CA THR A 294 -12.01 -5.97 34.57
C THR A 294 -11.15 -4.77 34.97
N GLU A 295 -10.76 -3.88 34.05
CA GLU A 295 -9.88 -2.74 34.39
C GLU A 295 -10.60 -1.43 34.74
N THR A 296 -11.94 -1.40 34.75
CA THR A 296 -12.70 -0.14 34.97
C THR A 296 -12.93 0.24 36.43
N THR A 297 -12.42 -0.51 37.42
CA THR A 297 -12.81 -0.32 38.84
C THR A 297 -11.88 0.48 39.74
N ASP A 298 -10.66 0.85 39.33
CA ASP A 298 -9.65 1.34 40.30
C ASP A 298 -9.27 2.85 40.18
N ALA A 299 -10.03 3.66 39.43
CA ALA A 299 -9.72 5.09 39.22
C ALA A 299 -10.61 6.10 39.98
N GLU A 300 -11.47 5.64 40.90
CA GLU A 300 -12.28 6.51 41.77
C GLU A 300 -11.90 6.36 43.27
N GLU A 301 -10.73 6.88 43.66
CA GLU A 301 -10.41 7.32 45.05
C GLU A 301 -9.54 8.58 45.02
#